data_AF-A0A919A3L3-F1
#
_entry.id   AF-A0A919A3L3-F1
#
_cell.length_a   1.000
_cell.length_b   1.000
_cell.length_c   1.000
_cell.angle_alpha   90.00
_cell.angle_beta   90.00
_cell.angle_gamma   90.00
#
_symmetry.space_group_name_H-M   'P 1'
#
loop_
_entity.id
_entity.type
_entity.pdbx_description
1 polymer ?
#
loop_
_entity_poly.entity_id
_entity_poly.type
_entity_poly.pdbx_seq_one_letter_code
_entity_poly.pdbx_strand_id
1 'polypeptide(L)'
;MSDFHGSAKSGPPPRPDRTPPPRTRATGLRHRLAELRGPEVPAKALDARALAALAANPGCRRRAILDGAGVDKTALAGALGAPSAFGQSQFAFMRGNAFEARVKGDGGTELLRLVHDRLDPGAEPPAEAPVPDLAAIGPEGRAARTALALREATGAAAWTLLDHPMLALDVAGSPAFLEPDAVVVHPDGSWTVVEIKSFPMLDGAADPAKVGAAARQAAVYVLALEEVAARLSPAPRVRDRVLLVCPRDFSNLPTASAVDVRKQRAVTRRQLDRLTRIEEIADALPEGTCFAPDRPAEELAAAVEAVPATYAPECLSACELAFHCRARSRAAGAVTTLGRSARAELGGLATVDQVLAAAHGEAGDPADPAVAALRRAAALRAEALDALETPCS
;
A
#
# COMPACT_ATOMS: atom_id res chain seq x y z
N MET A 1 -57.23 -7.61 6.77
CA MET A 1 -56.92 -6.57 5.77
C MET A 1 -56.70 -5.27 6.53
N SER A 2 -55.55 -4.60 6.62
CA SER A 2 -54.15 -4.85 6.30
C SER A 2 -53.39 -3.72 7.02
N ASP A 3 -52.77 -3.98 8.17
CA ASP A 3 -52.00 -2.96 8.90
C ASP A 3 -50.51 -3.10 8.56
N PHE A 4 -50.07 -2.27 7.62
CA PHE A 4 -48.67 -2.12 7.22
C PHE A 4 -47.89 -1.43 8.34
N HIS A 5 -47.00 -2.17 9.00
CA HIS A 5 -45.97 -1.61 9.88
C HIS A 5 -44.91 -0.88 9.06
N GLY A 6 -44.78 0.43 9.27
CA GLY A 6 -43.71 1.25 8.70
C GLY A 6 -42.38 0.97 9.39
N SER A 7 -41.43 0.35 8.68
CA SER A 7 -40.03 0.26 9.11
C SER A 7 -39.35 1.62 9.01
N ALA A 8 -38.98 2.19 10.16
CA ALA A 8 -38.08 3.32 10.23
C ALA A 8 -36.70 2.93 9.70
N LYS A 9 -36.27 3.57 8.61
CA LYS A 9 -34.91 3.44 8.07
C LYS A 9 -33.93 4.16 8.99
N SER A 10 -33.15 3.40 9.76
CA SER A 10 -31.98 3.92 10.48
C SER A 10 -30.93 4.38 9.47
N GLY A 11 -30.72 5.69 9.37
CA GLY A 11 -29.61 6.26 8.61
C GLY A 11 -28.24 5.86 9.19
N PRO A 12 -27.17 5.88 8.37
CA PRO A 12 -25.83 5.57 8.85
C PRO A 12 -25.38 6.58 9.92
N PRO A 13 -24.58 6.15 10.92
CA PRO A 13 -24.13 7.04 11.99
C PRO A 13 -23.28 8.20 11.43
N PRO A 14 -23.36 9.40 12.04
CA PRO A 14 -22.55 10.53 11.63
C PRO A 14 -21.06 10.20 11.76
N ARG A 15 -20.27 10.64 10.77
CA ARG A 15 -18.80 10.50 10.79
C ARG A 15 -18.24 11.28 11.98
N PRO A 16 -17.20 10.77 12.68
CA PRO A 16 -16.57 11.52 13.76
C PRO A 16 -16.01 12.84 13.23
N ASP A 17 -16.20 13.88 14.02
CA ASP A 17 -15.80 15.25 13.76
C ASP A 17 -14.29 15.31 13.43
N ARG A 18 -13.97 15.74 12.20
CA ARG A 18 -12.61 15.86 11.66
C ARG A 18 -12.07 17.26 11.94
N THR A 19 -12.21 17.76 13.17
CA THR A 19 -11.60 19.04 13.52
C THR A 19 -10.07 18.87 13.51
N PRO A 20 -9.34 19.60 12.65
CA PRO A 20 -7.88 19.51 12.60
C PRO A 20 -7.29 19.90 13.96
N PRO A 21 -6.20 19.26 14.42
CA PRO A 21 -5.56 19.65 15.66
C PRO A 21 -5.08 21.12 15.58
N PRO A 22 -5.05 21.86 16.71
CA PRO A 22 -4.63 23.25 16.73
C PRO A 22 -3.21 23.42 16.17
N ARG A 23 -2.98 24.50 15.42
CA ARG A 23 -1.73 24.77 14.68
C ARG A 23 -0.46 24.67 15.53
N THR A 24 -0.50 25.08 16.80
CA THR A 24 0.63 24.97 17.74
C THR A 24 1.03 23.53 18.01
N ARG A 25 0.05 22.64 18.16
CA ARG A 25 0.25 21.19 18.37
C ARG A 25 0.82 20.51 17.12
N ALA A 26 0.34 20.87 15.94
CA ALA A 26 0.90 20.38 14.67
C ALA A 26 2.35 20.83 14.47
N THR A 27 2.70 22.04 14.93
CA THR A 27 4.08 22.56 14.85
C THR A 27 5.02 21.80 15.80
N GLY A 28 4.57 21.48 17.02
CA GLY A 28 5.33 20.67 17.99
C GLY A 28 5.58 19.24 17.51
N LEU A 29 4.59 18.60 16.88
CA LEU A 29 4.78 17.28 16.29
C LEU A 29 5.80 17.30 15.16
N ARG A 30 5.71 18.26 14.23
CA ARG A 30 6.66 18.36 13.11
C ARG A 30 8.09 18.50 13.59
N HIS A 31 8.32 19.32 14.62
CA HIS A 31 9.62 19.46 15.25
C HIS A 31 10.09 18.13 15.84
N ARG A 32 9.25 17.44 16.61
CA ARG A 32 9.59 16.12 17.18
C ARG A 32 9.91 15.06 16.14
N LEU A 33 9.14 15.00 15.05
CA LEU A 33 9.41 14.09 13.94
C LEU A 33 10.74 14.41 13.24
N ALA A 34 11.14 15.69 13.19
CA ALA A 34 12.45 16.08 12.72
C ALA A 34 13.57 15.61 13.67
N GLU A 35 13.40 15.75 14.99
CA GLU A 35 14.36 15.21 15.98
C GLU A 35 14.56 13.70 15.83
N LEU A 36 13.46 12.95 15.67
CA LEU A 36 13.51 11.50 15.44
C LEU A 36 14.27 11.14 14.16
N ARG A 37 14.14 11.93 13.09
CA ARG A 37 14.86 11.69 11.83
C ARG A 37 16.33 12.13 11.91
N GLY A 38 16.62 13.10 12.77
CA GLY A 38 17.80 13.95 12.73
C GLY A 38 17.40 15.36 12.25
N PRO A 39 17.57 16.41 13.07
CA PRO A 39 17.00 17.73 12.81
C PRO A 39 17.51 18.36 11.50
N GLU A 40 18.77 18.10 11.16
CA GLU A 40 19.43 18.61 9.94
C GLU A 40 19.15 17.74 8.71
N VAL A 41 18.52 16.58 8.88
CA VAL A 41 18.22 15.68 7.76
C VAL A 41 16.90 16.11 7.12
N PRO A 42 16.84 16.33 5.79
CA PRO A 42 15.59 16.58 5.11
C PRO A 42 14.63 15.37 5.19
N ALA A 43 13.34 15.63 5.33
CA ALA A 43 12.34 14.56 5.32
C ALA A 43 12.31 13.88 3.93
N LYS A 44 12.43 12.55 3.91
CA LYS A 44 12.17 11.77 2.69
C LYS A 44 10.68 11.81 2.40
N ALA A 45 10.32 12.30 1.21
CA ALA A 45 8.94 12.34 0.76
C ALA A 45 8.35 10.92 0.65
N LEU A 46 7.08 10.77 1.02
CA LEU A 46 6.35 9.53 0.84
C LEU A 46 5.90 9.40 -0.62
N ASP A 47 6.26 8.29 -1.25
CA ASP A 47 5.75 7.91 -2.56
C ASP A 47 4.54 6.98 -2.45
N ALA A 48 3.88 6.69 -3.57
CA ALA A 48 2.73 5.81 -3.61
C ALA A 48 3.05 4.40 -3.10
N ARG A 49 4.29 3.93 -3.27
CA ARG A 49 4.75 2.63 -2.80
C ARG A 49 4.82 2.60 -1.27
N ALA A 50 5.36 3.62 -0.65
CA ALA A 50 5.45 3.77 0.80
C ALA A 50 4.05 3.81 1.42
N LEU A 51 3.13 4.60 0.84
CA LEU A 51 1.74 4.70 1.26
C LEU A 51 0.96 3.39 1.08
N ALA A 52 1.11 2.72 -0.07
CA ALA A 52 0.51 1.41 -0.33
C ALA A 52 0.98 0.35 0.66
N ALA A 53 2.25 0.44 1.08
CA ALA A 53 2.85 -0.54 1.96
C ALA A 53 2.59 -0.25 3.45
N LEU A 54 2.31 1.01 3.83
CA LEU A 54 1.63 1.34 5.09
C LEU A 54 0.24 0.68 5.16
N ALA A 55 -0.55 0.80 4.08
CA ALA A 55 -1.86 0.16 3.99
C ALA A 55 -1.79 -1.38 4.01
N ALA A 56 -0.70 -1.97 3.51
CA ALA A 56 -0.49 -3.41 3.53
C ALA A 56 -0.22 -3.97 4.94
N ASN A 57 0.41 -3.20 5.82
CA ASN A 57 0.72 -3.61 7.19
C ASN A 57 0.33 -2.53 8.23
N PRO A 58 -0.98 -2.29 8.40
CA PRO A 58 -1.50 -1.15 9.15
C PRO A 58 -1.21 -1.17 10.66
N GLY A 59 -0.81 -2.33 11.22
CA GLY A 59 -0.49 -2.47 12.64
C GLY A 59 0.96 -2.14 13.01
N CYS A 60 1.83 -1.91 12.02
CA CYS A 60 3.26 -1.76 12.27
C CYS A 60 3.61 -0.35 12.75
N ARG A 61 3.71 -0.17 14.08
CA ARG A 61 4.09 1.12 14.70
C ARG A 61 5.47 1.61 14.23
N ARG A 62 6.46 0.71 14.15
CA ARG A 62 7.80 1.01 13.62
C ARG A 62 7.75 1.64 12.24
N ARG A 63 6.93 1.07 11.34
CA ARG A 63 6.80 1.63 10.01
C ARG A 63 6.10 2.99 10.04
N ALA A 64 5.00 3.10 10.77
CA ALA A 64 4.23 4.34 10.86
C ALA A 64 5.09 5.52 11.33
N ILE A 65 5.91 5.33 12.39
CA ILE A 65 6.77 6.41 12.89
C ILE A 65 7.91 6.76 11.93
N LEU A 66 8.54 5.77 11.29
CA LEU A 66 9.63 6.02 10.33
C LEU A 66 9.12 6.71 9.06
N ASP A 67 7.98 6.28 8.54
CA ASP A 67 7.35 6.88 7.36
C ASP A 67 6.87 8.31 7.66
N GLY A 68 6.20 8.54 8.80
CA GLY A 68 5.75 9.88 9.14
C GLY A 68 6.86 10.82 9.60
N ALA A 69 7.97 10.31 10.16
CA ALA A 69 9.18 11.09 10.40
C ALA A 69 9.98 11.36 9.11
N GLY A 70 9.65 10.71 7.98
CA GLY A 70 10.38 10.87 6.72
C GLY A 70 11.80 10.31 6.77
N VAL A 71 12.02 9.20 7.50
CA VAL A 71 13.33 8.56 7.62
C VAL A 71 13.67 7.82 6.32
N ASP A 72 14.93 7.92 5.87
CA ASP A 72 15.41 7.07 4.78
C ASP A 72 15.64 5.64 5.28
N LYS A 73 14.59 4.82 5.17
CA LYS A 73 14.62 3.42 5.61
C LYS A 73 15.62 2.55 4.85
N THR A 74 16.01 2.93 3.61
CA THR A 74 17.04 2.19 2.86
C THR A 74 18.40 2.43 3.50
N ALA A 75 18.74 3.69 3.77
CA ALA A 75 19.98 4.04 4.46
C ALA A 75 20.00 3.46 5.88
N LEU A 76 18.89 3.56 6.61
CA LEU A 76 18.72 2.96 7.93
C LEU A 76 18.93 1.44 7.91
N ALA A 77 18.34 0.72 6.94
CA ALA A 77 18.53 -0.72 6.80
C ALA A 77 20.00 -1.08 6.51
N GLY A 78 20.69 -0.27 5.71
CA GLY A 78 22.12 -0.41 5.45
C GLY A 78 22.97 -0.23 6.71
N ALA A 79 22.72 0.83 7.48
CA ALA A 79 23.41 1.12 8.74
C ALA A 79 23.17 0.05 9.82
N LEU A 80 21.99 -0.58 9.82
CA LEU A 80 21.67 -1.74 10.67
C LEU A 80 22.32 -3.07 10.20
N GLY A 81 23.10 -3.06 9.10
CA GLY A 81 23.70 -4.26 8.53
C GLY A 81 22.70 -5.22 7.87
N ALA A 82 21.50 -4.76 7.54
CA ALA A 82 20.43 -5.57 6.98
C ALA A 82 19.81 -4.93 5.71
N PRO A 83 20.62 -4.59 4.69
CA PRO A 83 20.13 -3.91 3.49
C PRO A 83 19.11 -4.77 2.73
N SER A 84 18.06 -4.13 2.20
CA SER A 84 17.12 -4.77 1.28
C SER A 84 17.57 -4.61 -0.17
N ALA A 85 17.41 -5.65 -0.99
CA ALA A 85 17.74 -5.60 -2.43
C ALA A 85 16.63 -4.95 -3.30
N PHE A 86 15.78 -4.08 -2.74
CA PHE A 86 14.71 -3.46 -3.52
C PHE A 86 15.27 -2.65 -4.68
N GLY A 87 14.72 -2.89 -5.88
CA GLY A 87 15.02 -2.07 -7.06
C GLY A 87 16.49 -2.13 -7.48
N GLN A 88 17.13 -3.30 -7.42
CA GLN A 88 18.55 -3.45 -7.81
C GLN A 88 18.75 -4.11 -9.18
N SER A 89 17.69 -4.57 -9.87
CA SER A 89 17.83 -5.16 -11.20
C SER A 89 17.72 -4.11 -12.31
N GLN A 90 18.87 -3.63 -12.79
CA GLN A 90 18.97 -2.73 -13.96
C GLN A 90 18.21 -3.27 -15.19
N PHE A 91 18.29 -4.58 -15.43
CA PHE A 91 17.55 -5.25 -16.50
C PHE A 91 16.03 -5.16 -16.33
N ALA A 92 15.53 -5.33 -15.09
CA ALA A 92 14.10 -5.21 -14.83
C ALA A 92 13.59 -3.79 -15.05
N PHE A 93 14.38 -2.76 -14.72
CA PHE A 93 14.03 -1.37 -14.99
C PHE A 93 14.00 -1.05 -16.47
N MET A 94 15.05 -1.40 -17.23
CA MET A 94 15.09 -1.15 -18.67
C MET A 94 13.92 -1.83 -19.40
N ARG A 95 13.62 -3.08 -19.05
CA ARG A 95 12.47 -3.80 -19.60
C ARG A 95 11.14 -3.15 -19.22
N GLY A 96 11.01 -2.65 -18.00
CA GLY A 96 9.83 -1.91 -17.55
C GLY A 96 9.60 -0.65 -18.36
N ASN A 97 10.62 0.20 -18.48
CA ASN A 97 10.54 1.45 -19.22
C ASN A 97 10.25 1.22 -20.71
N ALA A 98 10.86 0.19 -21.32
CA ALA A 98 10.60 -0.15 -22.71
C ALA A 98 9.15 -0.64 -22.94
N PHE A 99 8.61 -1.42 -22.00
CA PHE A 99 7.22 -1.86 -22.07
C PHE A 99 6.25 -0.69 -21.88
N GLU A 100 6.52 0.19 -20.93
CA GLU A 100 5.72 1.39 -20.70
C GLU A 100 5.72 2.34 -21.90
N ALA A 101 6.89 2.64 -22.46
CA ALA A 101 7.02 3.45 -23.67
C ALA A 101 6.25 2.85 -24.85
N ARG A 102 6.23 1.51 -24.97
CA ARG A 102 5.43 0.83 -25.99
C ARG A 102 3.92 0.98 -25.74
N VAL A 103 3.47 0.85 -24.50
CA VAL A 103 2.05 1.02 -24.13
C VAL A 103 1.56 2.43 -24.41
N LYS A 104 2.43 3.42 -24.18
CA LYS A 104 2.15 4.86 -24.34
C LYS A 104 2.51 5.42 -25.72
N GLY A 105 3.07 4.60 -26.60
CA GLY A 105 3.41 4.99 -27.97
C GLY A 105 2.17 5.45 -28.75
N ASP A 106 2.40 6.19 -29.84
CA ASP A 106 1.34 6.68 -30.74
C ASP A 106 0.21 7.41 -30.00
N GLY A 107 0.57 8.31 -29.08
CA GLY A 107 -0.40 9.07 -28.28
C GLY A 107 -1.20 8.21 -27.29
N GLY A 108 -0.74 6.99 -26.98
CA GLY A 108 -1.42 6.05 -26.11
C GLY A 108 -2.63 5.36 -26.75
N THR A 109 -2.66 5.27 -28.09
CA THR A 109 -3.76 4.63 -28.85
C THR A 109 -4.12 3.24 -28.30
N GLU A 110 -3.12 2.37 -28.10
CA GLU A 110 -3.35 1.02 -27.58
C GLU A 110 -3.83 1.02 -26.11
N LEU A 111 -3.31 1.94 -25.29
CA LEU A 111 -3.74 2.10 -23.90
C LEU A 111 -5.22 2.53 -23.83
N LEU A 112 -5.62 3.50 -24.65
CA LEU A 112 -7.00 3.98 -24.72
C LEU A 112 -7.95 2.91 -25.25
N ARG A 113 -7.53 2.13 -26.26
CA ARG A 113 -8.26 0.95 -26.73
C ARG A 113 -8.51 -0.05 -25.59
N LEU A 114 -7.49 -0.35 -24.78
CA LEU A 114 -7.61 -1.22 -23.61
C LEU A 114 -8.52 -0.64 -22.51
N VAL A 115 -8.47 0.68 -22.28
CA VAL A 115 -9.38 1.35 -21.34
C VAL A 115 -10.83 1.23 -21.81
N HIS A 116 -11.11 1.59 -23.06
CA HIS A 116 -12.43 1.43 -23.68
C HIS A 116 -12.93 0.00 -23.52
N ASP A 117 -12.19 -0.99 -24.03
CA ASP A 117 -12.63 -2.40 -24.05
C ASP A 117 -12.94 -2.96 -22.66
N ARG A 118 -12.16 -2.56 -21.63
CA ARG A 118 -12.23 -3.17 -20.29
C ARG A 118 -13.08 -2.40 -19.29
N LEU A 119 -13.25 -1.10 -19.50
CA LEU A 119 -13.86 -0.21 -18.50
C LEU A 119 -15.03 0.59 -19.04
N ASP A 120 -15.11 0.82 -20.36
CA ASP A 120 -16.21 1.58 -20.95
C ASP A 120 -16.56 1.15 -22.39
N PRO A 121 -16.94 -0.12 -22.60
CA PRO A 121 -17.22 -0.64 -23.95
C PRO A 121 -18.51 -0.08 -24.57
N GLY A 122 -19.28 0.72 -23.82
CA GLY A 122 -20.49 1.38 -24.29
C GLY A 122 -20.25 2.82 -24.77
N ALA A 123 -19.08 3.39 -24.51
CA ALA A 123 -18.70 4.70 -25.03
C ALA A 123 -18.31 4.60 -26.52
N GLU A 124 -18.27 5.74 -27.20
CA GLU A 124 -17.69 5.80 -28.53
C GLU A 124 -16.19 5.43 -28.46
N PRO A 125 -15.68 4.57 -29.36
CA PRO A 125 -14.26 4.20 -29.34
C PRO A 125 -13.34 5.42 -29.47
N PRO A 126 -12.18 5.43 -28.80
CA PRO A 126 -11.21 6.50 -28.93
C PRO A 126 -10.64 6.53 -30.35
N ALA A 127 -10.75 7.67 -31.05
CA ALA A 127 -10.13 7.91 -32.34
C ALA A 127 -8.81 8.69 -32.18
N GLU A 128 -8.90 9.99 -31.86
CA GLU A 128 -7.78 10.82 -31.44
C GLU A 128 -8.07 11.37 -30.04
N ALA A 129 -7.15 11.17 -29.10
CA ALA A 129 -7.26 11.68 -27.75
C ALA A 129 -6.11 12.65 -27.47
N PRO A 130 -6.38 13.89 -27.00
CA PRO A 130 -5.32 14.78 -26.58
C PRO A 130 -4.48 14.19 -25.45
N VAL A 131 -3.18 14.44 -25.52
CA VAL A 131 -2.21 14.21 -24.45
C VAL A 131 -1.63 15.56 -24.03
N PRO A 132 -2.20 16.22 -23.00
CA PRO A 132 -1.76 17.56 -22.62
C PRO A 132 -0.34 17.54 -22.02
N ASP A 133 0.44 18.60 -22.28
CA ASP A 133 1.72 18.81 -21.62
C ASP A 133 1.51 19.16 -20.13
N LEU A 134 2.14 18.36 -19.27
CA LEU A 134 2.08 18.46 -17.82
C LEU A 134 3.39 19.00 -17.21
N ALA A 135 4.33 19.47 -18.03
CA ALA A 135 5.57 20.07 -17.57
C ALA A 135 5.32 21.36 -16.79
N ALA A 136 6.05 21.51 -15.68
CA ALA A 136 6.09 22.70 -14.84
C ALA A 136 7.28 22.61 -13.88
N ILE A 137 7.62 23.74 -13.25
CA ILE A 137 8.71 23.80 -12.27
C ILE A 137 8.26 23.10 -10.98
N GLY A 138 9.00 22.07 -10.60
CA GLY A 138 8.82 21.35 -9.35
C GLY A 138 7.53 20.52 -9.26
N PRO A 139 7.42 19.67 -8.21
CA PRO A 139 6.24 18.83 -8.01
C PRO A 139 4.94 19.63 -7.81
N GLU A 140 4.99 20.75 -7.09
CA GLU A 140 3.86 21.65 -6.86
C GLU A 140 3.33 22.23 -8.18
N GLY A 141 4.22 22.73 -9.02
CA GLY A 141 3.88 23.28 -10.33
C GLY A 141 3.26 22.21 -11.23
N ARG A 142 3.83 21.00 -11.26
CA ARG A 142 3.29 19.88 -12.04
C ARG A 142 1.91 19.45 -11.51
N ALA A 143 1.71 19.44 -10.20
CA ALA A 143 0.41 19.13 -9.60
C ALA A 143 -0.66 20.18 -9.95
N ALA A 144 -0.30 21.46 -9.95
CA ALA A 144 -1.19 22.53 -10.39
C ALA A 144 -1.53 22.42 -11.89
N ARG A 145 -0.52 22.13 -12.74
CA ARG A 145 -0.72 21.92 -14.19
C ARG A 145 -1.62 20.71 -14.46
N THR A 146 -1.42 19.62 -13.72
CA THR A 146 -2.26 18.41 -13.79
C THR A 146 -3.71 18.72 -13.43
N ALA A 147 -3.96 19.45 -12.34
CA ALA A 147 -5.33 19.81 -11.94
C ALA A 147 -6.04 20.70 -12.98
N LEU A 148 -5.30 21.58 -13.67
CA LEU A 148 -5.83 22.37 -14.79
C LEU A 148 -6.17 21.47 -16.00
N ALA A 149 -5.25 20.57 -16.39
CA ALA A 149 -5.47 19.64 -17.50
C ALA A 149 -6.69 18.72 -17.25
N LEU A 150 -6.85 18.19 -16.03
CA LEU A 150 -8.02 17.39 -15.64
C LEU A 150 -9.33 18.17 -15.77
N ARG A 151 -9.34 19.45 -15.40
CA ARG A 151 -10.51 20.32 -15.57
C ARG A 151 -10.86 20.55 -17.04
N GLU A 152 -9.87 20.91 -17.84
CA GLU A 152 -10.03 21.16 -19.28
C GLU A 152 -10.54 19.90 -19.99
N ALA A 153 -9.91 18.75 -19.72
CA ALA A 153 -10.29 17.45 -20.26
C ALA A 153 -11.73 17.05 -19.89
N THR A 154 -12.13 17.28 -18.64
CA THR A 154 -13.50 16.98 -18.19
C THR A 154 -14.56 17.79 -18.95
N GLY A 155 -14.25 19.04 -19.30
CA GLY A 155 -15.15 19.91 -20.07
C GLY A 155 -15.21 19.58 -21.56
N ALA A 156 -14.21 18.89 -22.09
CA ALA A 156 -14.14 18.54 -23.52
C ALA A 156 -15.09 17.39 -23.92
N ALA A 157 -15.60 16.62 -22.95
CA ALA A 157 -16.46 15.45 -23.18
C ALA A 157 -15.90 14.45 -24.21
N ALA A 158 -14.57 14.29 -24.21
CA ALA A 158 -13.83 13.42 -25.12
C ALA A 158 -12.77 12.63 -24.35
N TRP A 159 -12.32 11.52 -24.93
CA TRP A 159 -11.18 10.76 -24.40
C TRP A 159 -9.96 11.67 -24.25
N THR A 160 -9.35 11.72 -23.06
CA THR A 160 -8.08 12.43 -22.84
C THR A 160 -7.15 11.54 -22.03
N LEU A 161 -5.89 11.45 -22.45
CA LEU A 161 -4.85 10.71 -21.75
C LEU A 161 -3.88 11.68 -21.08
N LEU A 162 -3.80 11.65 -19.76
CA LEU A 162 -2.74 12.31 -19.01
C LEU A 162 -1.62 11.30 -18.76
N ASP A 163 -0.47 11.55 -19.37
CA ASP A 163 0.74 10.75 -19.20
C ASP A 163 1.57 11.28 -18.02
N HIS A 164 1.88 10.40 -17.06
CA HIS A 164 2.58 10.74 -15.82
C HIS A 164 2.07 12.03 -15.14
N PRO A 165 0.76 12.15 -14.83
CA PRO A 165 0.26 13.31 -14.11
C PRO A 165 0.84 13.36 -12.70
N MET A 166 1.10 14.55 -12.19
CA MET A 166 1.53 14.73 -10.80
C MET A 166 0.31 15.04 -9.94
N LEU A 167 0.09 14.25 -8.89
CA LEU A 167 -0.99 14.43 -7.92
C LEU A 167 -0.40 14.78 -6.56
N ALA A 168 -1.12 15.58 -5.79
CA ALA A 168 -0.75 15.89 -4.41
C ALA A 168 -1.78 15.26 -3.47
N LEU A 169 -1.30 14.60 -2.42
CA LEU A 169 -2.11 14.02 -1.35
C LEU A 169 -1.57 14.52 -0.01
N ASP A 170 -2.43 15.05 0.87
CA ASP A 170 -2.00 15.44 2.21
C ASP A 170 -1.78 14.19 3.10
N VAL A 171 -0.59 14.08 3.68
CA VAL A 171 -0.22 13.02 4.61
C VAL A 171 0.33 13.65 5.88
N ALA A 172 -0.45 13.59 6.96
CA ALA A 172 -0.11 14.18 8.25
C ALA A 172 0.28 15.68 8.15
N GLY A 173 -0.38 16.44 7.28
CA GLY A 173 -0.14 17.87 7.09
C GLY A 173 1.07 18.20 6.22
N SER A 174 1.61 17.23 5.49
CA SER A 174 2.67 17.41 4.49
C SER A 174 2.22 16.84 3.14
N PRO A 175 2.50 17.52 2.01
CA PRO A 175 2.13 17.00 0.70
C PRO A 175 3.02 15.82 0.31
N ALA A 176 2.40 14.72 -0.10
CA ALA A 176 3.01 13.64 -0.87
C ALA A 176 2.70 13.86 -2.35
N PHE A 177 3.75 13.96 -3.17
CA PHE A 177 3.64 14.09 -4.62
C PHE A 177 3.72 12.72 -5.27
N LEU A 178 2.71 12.40 -6.08
CA LEU A 178 2.40 11.07 -6.54
C LEU A 178 2.24 11.07 -8.06
N GLU A 179 2.94 10.17 -8.74
CA GLU A 179 2.96 10.09 -10.20
C GLU A 179 2.41 8.73 -10.65
N PRO A 180 1.08 8.57 -10.85
CA PRO A 180 0.54 7.39 -11.53
C PRO A 180 1.11 7.27 -12.95
N ASP A 181 1.12 6.06 -13.49
CA ASP A 181 1.64 5.82 -14.84
C ASP A 181 0.78 6.56 -15.88
N ALA A 182 -0.55 6.55 -15.73
CA ALA A 182 -1.45 7.41 -16.50
C ALA A 182 -2.80 7.65 -15.81
N VAL A 183 -3.49 8.71 -16.23
CA VAL A 183 -4.90 8.95 -15.90
C VAL A 183 -5.68 9.19 -17.19
N VAL A 184 -6.81 8.51 -17.36
CA VAL A 184 -7.71 8.71 -18.50
C VAL A 184 -8.97 9.42 -18.04
N VAL A 185 -9.32 10.50 -18.75
CA VAL A 185 -10.63 11.15 -18.67
C VAL A 185 -11.51 10.55 -19.76
N HIS A 186 -12.63 9.97 -19.35
CA HIS A 186 -13.63 9.37 -20.22
C HIS A 186 -14.54 10.45 -20.82
N PRO A 187 -15.24 10.19 -21.94
CA PRO A 187 -16.19 11.14 -22.53
C PRO A 187 -17.32 11.58 -21.58
N ASP A 188 -17.69 10.74 -20.60
CA ASP A 188 -18.67 11.07 -19.55
C ASP A 188 -18.10 12.01 -18.45
N GLY A 189 -16.85 12.45 -18.58
CA GLY A 189 -16.14 13.30 -17.63
C GLY A 189 -15.56 12.57 -16.42
N SER A 190 -15.75 11.25 -16.30
CA SER A 190 -15.19 10.47 -15.18
C SER A 190 -13.72 10.11 -15.42
N TRP A 191 -12.99 9.83 -14.33
CA TRP A 191 -11.54 9.64 -14.37
C TRP A 191 -11.15 8.22 -13.95
N THR A 192 -10.19 7.63 -14.65
CA THR A 192 -9.61 6.33 -14.31
C THR A 192 -8.10 6.39 -14.19
N VAL A 193 -7.57 5.83 -13.10
CA VAL A 193 -6.14 5.53 -12.94
C VAL A 193 -5.78 4.32 -13.80
N VAL A 194 -4.63 4.41 -14.48
CA VAL A 194 -4.01 3.30 -15.18
C VAL A 194 -2.64 3.02 -14.57
N GLU A 195 -2.42 1.76 -14.18
CA GLU A 195 -1.14 1.25 -13.72
C GLU A 195 -0.53 0.35 -14.80
N ILE A 196 0.70 0.61 -15.18
CA ILE A 196 1.47 -0.20 -16.13
C ILE A 196 2.52 -0.97 -15.33
N LYS A 197 2.55 -2.29 -15.48
CA LYS A 197 3.50 -3.15 -14.76
C LYS A 197 4.13 -4.17 -15.70
N SER A 198 5.42 -4.41 -15.52
CA SER A 198 6.22 -5.25 -16.41
C SER A 198 6.20 -6.75 -16.05
N PHE A 199 5.29 -7.21 -15.18
CA PHE A 199 5.10 -8.63 -14.90
C PHE A 199 4.03 -9.20 -15.84
N PRO A 200 4.18 -10.43 -16.34
CA PRO A 200 3.26 -10.96 -17.34
C PRO A 200 1.90 -11.33 -16.73
N MET A 201 0.86 -11.23 -17.57
CA MET A 201 -0.40 -11.93 -17.39
C MET A 201 -0.34 -13.22 -18.21
N LEU A 202 -0.31 -14.37 -17.54
CA LEU A 202 -0.27 -15.69 -18.15
C LEU A 202 -1.71 -16.19 -18.32
N ASP A 203 -2.09 -16.52 -19.55
CA ASP A 203 -3.43 -17.05 -19.87
C ASP A 203 -4.57 -16.15 -19.34
N GLY A 204 -4.34 -14.84 -19.35
CA GLY A 204 -5.29 -13.83 -18.86
C GLY A 204 -5.28 -13.59 -17.34
N ALA A 205 -4.43 -14.28 -16.59
CA ALA A 205 -4.28 -14.10 -15.14
C ALA A 205 -2.89 -13.58 -14.77
N ALA A 206 -2.85 -12.58 -13.88
CA ALA A 206 -1.60 -12.16 -13.24
C ALA A 206 -1.48 -12.79 -11.85
N ASP A 207 -0.24 -12.88 -11.36
CA ASP A 207 0.08 -13.24 -9.98
C ASP A 207 -0.77 -12.42 -8.99
N PRO A 208 -1.60 -13.06 -8.14
CA PRO A 208 -2.50 -12.35 -7.23
C PRO A 208 -1.79 -11.42 -6.23
N ALA A 209 -0.57 -11.75 -5.81
CA ALA A 209 0.20 -10.91 -4.90
C ALA A 209 0.67 -9.63 -5.61
N LYS A 210 1.09 -9.73 -6.88
CA LYS A 210 1.46 -8.58 -7.71
C LYS A 210 0.26 -7.71 -8.05
N VAL A 211 -0.87 -8.30 -8.43
CA VAL A 211 -2.14 -7.57 -8.64
C VAL A 211 -2.56 -6.86 -7.37
N GLY A 212 -2.49 -7.53 -6.22
CA GLY A 212 -2.81 -6.93 -4.92
C GLY A 212 -1.89 -5.76 -4.56
N ALA A 213 -0.60 -5.82 -4.93
CA ALA A 213 0.34 -4.71 -4.75
C ALA A 213 0.00 -3.52 -5.64
N ALA A 214 -0.22 -3.74 -6.94
CA ALA A 214 -0.62 -2.71 -7.88
C ALA A 214 -1.96 -2.06 -7.47
N ALA A 215 -2.94 -2.86 -7.03
CA ALA A 215 -4.23 -2.36 -6.54
C ALA A 215 -4.08 -1.43 -5.32
N ARG A 216 -3.14 -1.72 -4.41
CA ARG A 216 -2.87 -0.86 -3.25
C ARG A 216 -2.21 0.45 -3.66
N GLN A 217 -1.31 0.44 -4.64
CA GLN A 217 -0.71 1.67 -5.20
C GLN A 217 -1.76 2.49 -5.93
N ALA A 218 -2.53 1.88 -6.83
CA ALA A 218 -3.62 2.53 -7.55
C ALA A 218 -4.65 3.16 -6.62
N ALA A 219 -4.96 2.52 -5.48
CA ALA A 219 -5.84 3.08 -4.47
C ALA A 219 -5.31 4.39 -3.85
N VAL A 220 -3.99 4.58 -3.75
CA VAL A 220 -3.38 5.85 -3.32
C VAL A 220 -3.65 6.93 -4.37
N TYR A 221 -3.43 6.63 -5.65
CA TYR A 221 -3.69 7.57 -6.74
C TYR A 221 -5.17 7.92 -6.87
N VAL A 222 -6.08 6.96 -6.70
CA VAL A 222 -7.53 7.21 -6.65
C VAL A 222 -7.86 8.19 -5.51
N LEU A 223 -7.28 8.03 -4.32
CA LEU A 223 -7.50 8.99 -3.22
C LEU A 223 -7.00 10.39 -3.56
N ALA A 224 -5.81 10.50 -4.17
CA ALA A 224 -5.26 11.78 -4.59
C ALA A 224 -6.12 12.45 -5.69
N LEU A 225 -6.61 11.68 -6.66
CA LEU A 225 -7.55 12.19 -7.68
C LEU A 225 -8.87 12.66 -7.07
N GLU A 226 -9.39 11.95 -6.06
CA GLU A 226 -10.62 12.37 -5.37
C GLU A 226 -10.46 13.73 -4.68
N GLU A 227 -9.27 14.05 -4.14
CA GLU A 227 -8.98 15.38 -3.58
C GLU A 227 -8.94 16.47 -4.65
N VAL A 228 -8.47 16.15 -5.85
CA VAL A 228 -8.51 17.06 -7.00
C VAL A 228 -9.95 17.25 -7.47
N ALA A 229 -10.70 16.15 -7.65
CA ALA A 229 -12.10 16.17 -8.10
C ALA A 229 -13.00 16.97 -7.14
N ALA A 230 -12.78 16.85 -5.83
CA ALA A 230 -13.54 17.57 -4.81
C ALA A 230 -13.40 19.10 -4.88
N ARG A 231 -12.39 19.63 -5.59
CA ARG A 231 -12.20 21.08 -5.81
C ARG A 231 -12.97 21.60 -7.02
N LEU A 232 -13.64 20.73 -7.77
CA LEU A 232 -14.36 21.06 -8.99
C LEU A 232 -15.87 21.04 -8.76
N SER A 233 -16.62 21.78 -9.56
CA SER A 233 -18.09 21.83 -9.50
C SER A 233 -18.68 21.75 -10.91
N PRO A 234 -19.46 20.69 -11.23
CA PRO A 234 -19.69 19.50 -10.41
C PRO A 234 -18.40 18.69 -10.19
N ALA A 235 -18.29 17.98 -9.07
CA ALA A 235 -17.14 17.13 -8.79
C ALA A 235 -17.15 15.89 -9.72
N PRO A 236 -16.12 15.69 -10.56
CA PRO A 236 -16.06 14.54 -11.46
C PRO A 236 -15.96 13.22 -10.69
N ARG A 237 -16.54 12.16 -11.26
CA ARG A 237 -16.48 10.83 -10.66
C ARG A 237 -15.10 10.22 -10.91
N VAL A 238 -14.36 9.91 -9.85
CA VAL A 238 -13.19 9.02 -9.93
C VAL A 238 -13.68 7.58 -9.87
N ARG A 239 -13.37 6.76 -10.89
CA ARG A 239 -13.84 5.38 -10.99
C ARG A 239 -13.12 4.46 -10.00
N ASP A 240 -13.89 3.58 -9.36
CA ASP A 240 -13.39 2.56 -8.43
C ASP A 240 -12.69 1.37 -9.12
N ARG A 241 -12.89 1.22 -10.43
CA ARG A 241 -12.18 0.24 -11.26
C ARG A 241 -11.03 0.94 -11.98
N VAL A 242 -9.82 0.50 -11.69
CA VAL A 242 -8.59 0.97 -12.33
C VAL A 242 -8.18 -0.01 -13.42
N LEU A 243 -7.39 0.45 -14.39
CA LEU A 243 -6.82 -0.44 -15.40
C LEU A 243 -5.41 -0.87 -14.96
N LEU A 244 -5.18 -2.17 -14.86
CA LEU A 244 -3.84 -2.74 -14.74
C LEU A 244 -3.40 -3.25 -16.12
N VAL A 245 -2.36 -2.65 -16.69
CA VAL A 245 -1.79 -3.03 -17.99
C VAL A 245 -0.49 -3.82 -17.75
N CYS A 246 -0.40 -4.98 -18.40
CA CYS A 246 0.70 -5.91 -18.26
C CYS A 246 1.06 -6.55 -19.62
N PRO A 247 2.29 -7.06 -19.80
CA PRO A 247 2.63 -7.89 -20.94
C PRO A 247 1.76 -9.15 -20.99
N ARG A 248 1.31 -9.53 -22.18
CA ARG A 248 0.57 -10.77 -22.44
C ARG A 248 1.55 -11.93 -22.57
N ASP A 249 1.36 -12.95 -21.73
CA ASP A 249 2.14 -14.18 -21.71
C ASP A 249 3.65 -13.88 -21.67
N PHE A 250 4.42 -14.41 -22.64
CA PHE A 250 5.86 -14.15 -22.77
C PHE A 250 6.18 -13.10 -23.84
N SER A 251 5.19 -12.33 -24.29
CA SER A 251 5.34 -11.29 -25.30
C SER A 251 5.40 -9.89 -24.68
N ASN A 252 5.84 -8.88 -25.45
CA ASN A 252 5.70 -7.46 -25.09
C ASN A 252 4.37 -6.85 -25.58
N LEU A 253 3.41 -7.66 -26.02
CA LEU A 253 2.09 -7.16 -26.39
C LEU A 253 1.33 -6.78 -25.11
N PRO A 254 0.73 -5.58 -25.04
CA PRO A 254 -0.03 -5.21 -23.86
C PRO A 254 -1.36 -5.97 -23.79
N THR A 255 -1.74 -6.30 -22.57
CA THR A 255 -3.08 -6.72 -22.20
C THR A 255 -3.44 -6.02 -20.89
N ALA A 256 -4.71 -6.07 -20.52
CA ALA A 256 -5.16 -5.35 -19.34
C ALA A 256 -6.20 -6.13 -18.53
N SER A 257 -6.34 -5.74 -17.26
CA SER A 257 -7.39 -6.17 -16.37
C SER A 257 -7.97 -5.00 -15.62
N ALA A 258 -9.30 -4.97 -15.51
CA ALA A 258 -10.01 -3.98 -14.72
C ALA A 258 -10.06 -4.45 -13.26
N VAL A 259 -9.40 -3.72 -12.36
CA VAL A 259 -9.25 -4.09 -10.94
C VAL A 259 -10.11 -3.18 -10.07
N ASP A 260 -11.00 -3.77 -9.26
CA ASP A 260 -11.76 -3.03 -8.25
C ASP A 260 -10.88 -2.72 -7.05
N VAL A 261 -10.73 -1.43 -6.72
CA VAL A 261 -9.87 -0.96 -5.63
C VAL A 261 -10.64 -0.44 -4.41
N ARG A 262 -11.96 -0.64 -4.31
CA ARG A 262 -12.77 -0.11 -3.19
C ARG A 262 -12.25 -0.54 -1.83
N LYS A 263 -11.87 -1.82 -1.70
CA LYS A 263 -11.32 -2.39 -0.46
C LYS A 263 -9.98 -1.72 -0.12
N GLN A 264 -9.07 -1.65 -1.08
CA GLN A 264 -7.73 -1.07 -0.91
C GLN A 264 -7.85 0.41 -0.56
N ARG A 265 -8.68 1.17 -1.29
CA ARG A 265 -8.99 2.58 -1.02
C ARG A 265 -9.52 2.79 0.39
N ALA A 266 -10.47 1.97 0.85
CA ALA A 266 -11.01 2.08 2.19
C ALA A 266 -9.95 1.82 3.28
N VAL A 267 -9.05 0.85 3.06
CA VAL A 267 -7.95 0.56 3.98
C VAL A 267 -6.92 1.68 4.00
N THR A 268 -6.47 2.14 2.83
CA THR A 268 -5.50 3.23 2.68
C THR A 268 -6.03 4.51 3.34
N ARG A 269 -7.27 4.91 3.06
CA ARG A 269 -7.91 6.07 3.70
C ARG A 269 -7.89 5.96 5.23
N ARG A 270 -8.28 4.81 5.77
CA ARG A 270 -8.25 4.58 7.22
C ARG A 270 -6.83 4.66 7.79
N GLN A 271 -5.80 4.27 7.04
CA GLN A 271 -4.41 4.41 7.49
C GLN A 271 -3.94 5.85 7.46
N LEU A 272 -4.24 6.60 6.40
CA LEU A 272 -3.93 8.03 6.32
C LEU A 272 -4.60 8.79 7.47
N ASP A 273 -5.88 8.49 7.75
CA ASP A 273 -6.60 9.06 8.90
C ASP A 273 -5.92 8.69 10.24
N ARG A 274 -5.28 7.52 10.36
CA ARG A 274 -4.58 7.08 11.58
C ARG A 274 -3.16 7.63 11.73
N LEU A 275 -2.51 8.02 10.64
CA LEU A 275 -1.19 8.68 10.71
C LEU A 275 -1.28 10.00 11.48
N THR A 276 -2.47 10.57 11.65
CA THR A 276 -2.75 11.69 12.57
C THR A 276 -2.64 11.33 14.06
N ARG A 277 -2.27 10.09 14.40
CA ARG A 277 -1.97 9.63 15.77
C ARG A 277 -0.53 9.15 15.92
N ILE A 278 0.34 9.53 15.00
CA ILE A 278 1.78 9.26 15.07
C ILE A 278 2.41 9.86 16.34
N GLU A 279 1.80 10.90 16.87
CA GLU A 279 2.03 11.52 18.18
C GLU A 279 2.05 10.46 19.29
N GLU A 280 1.06 9.57 19.36
CA GLU A 280 0.98 8.52 20.39
C GLU A 280 2.13 7.50 20.27
N ILE A 281 2.66 7.31 19.06
CA ILE A 281 3.83 6.46 18.85
C ILE A 281 5.08 7.20 19.31
N ALA A 282 5.22 8.46 18.92
CA ALA A 282 6.35 9.31 19.29
C ALA A 282 6.42 9.52 20.82
N ASP A 283 5.28 9.75 21.48
CA ASP A 283 5.13 9.95 22.93
C ASP A 283 5.65 8.77 23.75
N ALA A 284 5.56 7.56 23.22
CA ALA A 284 6.01 6.34 23.89
C ALA A 284 7.51 6.06 23.69
N LEU A 285 8.23 6.87 22.89
CA LEU A 285 9.64 6.65 22.63
C LEU A 285 10.52 7.21 23.76
N PRO A 286 11.63 6.53 24.10
CA PRO A 286 12.63 7.07 25.01
C PRO A 286 13.11 8.46 24.56
N GLU A 287 13.39 9.33 25.53
CA GLU A 287 14.01 10.62 25.25
C GLU A 287 15.36 10.44 24.53
N GLY A 288 15.65 11.31 23.55
CA GLY A 288 16.86 11.21 22.74
C GLY A 288 16.82 10.15 21.63
N THR A 289 15.72 9.43 21.42
CA THR A 289 15.57 8.49 20.29
C THR A 289 15.83 9.22 18.96
N CYS A 290 16.73 8.68 18.14
CA CYS A 290 17.09 9.22 16.83
C CYS A 290 17.37 8.08 15.85
N PHE A 291 16.84 8.17 14.63
CA PHE A 291 16.95 7.16 13.56
C PHE A 291 17.98 7.55 12.49
N ALA A 292 18.83 8.55 12.76
CA ALA A 292 19.83 9.02 11.81
C ALA A 292 20.85 7.90 11.50
N PRO A 293 21.08 7.52 10.22
CA PRO A 293 21.93 6.38 9.87
C PRO A 293 23.42 6.50 10.23
N ASP A 294 23.89 7.70 10.58
CA ASP A 294 25.26 8.01 11.00
C ASP A 294 25.51 7.76 12.50
N ARG A 295 24.46 7.44 13.27
CA ARG A 295 24.57 7.03 14.67
C ARG A 295 25.35 5.71 14.82
N PRO A 296 26.00 5.48 15.98
CA PRO A 296 26.59 4.18 16.30
C PRO A 296 25.58 3.04 16.13
N ALA A 297 26.03 1.90 15.59
CA ALA A 297 25.14 0.80 15.22
C ALA A 297 24.30 0.26 16.40
N GLU A 298 24.86 0.24 17.61
CA GLU A 298 24.15 -0.20 18.82
C GLU A 298 23.05 0.78 19.24
N GLU A 299 23.33 2.09 19.22
CA GLU A 299 22.34 3.13 19.48
C GLU A 299 21.21 3.09 18.45
N LEU A 300 21.56 2.92 17.17
CA LEU A 300 20.60 2.85 16.07
C LEU A 300 19.70 1.60 16.18
N ALA A 301 20.28 0.45 16.53
CA ALA A 301 19.51 -0.77 16.77
C ALA A 301 18.55 -0.58 17.96
N ALA A 302 19.02 0.01 19.07
CA ALA A 302 18.19 0.29 20.23
C ALA A 302 17.04 1.25 19.90
N ALA A 303 17.31 2.33 19.15
CA ALA A 303 16.28 3.28 18.71
C ALA A 303 15.21 2.59 17.85
N VAL A 304 15.61 1.80 16.86
CA VAL A 304 14.69 1.07 15.98
C VAL A 304 13.89 0.02 16.75
N GLU A 305 14.51 -0.65 17.72
CA GLU A 305 13.89 -1.70 18.53
C GLU A 305 12.94 -1.16 19.60
N ALA A 306 13.17 0.06 20.10
CA ALA A 306 12.25 0.77 20.99
C ALA A 306 10.86 0.96 20.37
N VAL A 307 10.74 0.94 19.04
CA VAL A 307 9.44 0.92 18.35
C VAL A 307 9.07 -0.52 17.98
N PRO A 308 7.96 -1.09 18.50
CA PRO A 308 7.54 -2.43 18.13
C PRO A 308 7.24 -2.55 16.62
N ALA A 309 7.79 -3.59 15.99
CA ALA A 309 7.41 -3.99 14.63
C ALA A 309 6.38 -5.12 14.65
N THR A 310 5.50 -5.12 13.66
CA THR A 310 4.62 -6.25 13.37
C THR A 310 5.08 -6.91 12.07
N TYR A 311 6.15 -7.69 12.14
CA TYR A 311 6.66 -8.38 10.97
C TYR A 311 5.61 -9.33 10.39
N ALA A 312 5.61 -9.47 9.07
CA ALA A 312 4.93 -10.53 8.34
C ALA A 312 5.76 -10.81 7.06
N PRO A 313 5.69 -12.00 6.45
CA PRO A 313 6.46 -12.33 5.26
C PRO A 313 6.25 -11.34 4.09
N GLU A 314 5.06 -10.76 3.96
CA GLU A 314 4.77 -9.77 2.91
C GLU A 314 5.60 -8.48 3.07
N CYS A 315 6.18 -8.22 4.25
CA CYS A 315 7.09 -7.10 4.42
C CYS A 315 8.31 -7.21 3.48
N LEU A 316 8.75 -8.42 3.12
CA LEU A 316 9.91 -8.63 2.24
C LEU A 316 9.74 -8.04 0.84
N SER A 317 8.51 -7.79 0.41
CA SER A 317 8.22 -7.12 -0.87
C SER A 317 7.84 -5.63 -0.73
N ALA A 318 7.67 -5.15 0.52
CA ALA A 318 6.98 -3.89 0.80
C ALA A 318 7.68 -2.95 1.79
N CYS A 319 8.70 -3.39 2.54
CA CYS A 319 9.34 -2.60 3.59
C CYS A 319 10.86 -2.82 3.59
N GLU A 320 11.62 -1.74 3.52
CA GLU A 320 13.08 -1.72 3.46
C GLU A 320 13.72 -2.36 4.71
N LEU A 321 13.06 -2.25 5.87
CA LEU A 321 13.49 -2.88 7.13
C LEU A 321 13.08 -4.36 7.28
N ALA A 322 12.52 -5.00 6.25
CA ALA A 322 11.96 -6.34 6.38
C ALA A 322 13.00 -7.39 6.81
N PHE A 323 14.24 -7.31 6.34
CA PHE A 323 15.30 -8.25 6.71
C PHE A 323 15.70 -8.12 8.18
N HIS A 324 15.90 -6.89 8.66
CA HIS A 324 16.13 -6.62 10.09
C HIS A 324 14.97 -7.16 10.95
N CYS A 325 13.73 -6.81 10.59
CA CYS A 325 12.55 -7.23 11.36
C CYS A 325 12.33 -8.76 11.32
N ARG A 326 12.67 -9.42 10.20
CA ARG A 326 12.64 -10.88 10.06
C ARG A 326 13.65 -11.55 10.98
N ALA A 327 14.89 -11.03 11.02
CA ALA A 327 15.95 -11.55 11.87
C ALA A 327 15.54 -11.47 13.35
N ARG A 328 15.03 -10.31 13.79
CA ARG A 328 14.52 -10.12 15.17
C ARG A 328 13.33 -11.03 15.48
N SER A 329 12.38 -11.16 14.55
CA SER A 329 11.23 -12.06 14.74
C SER A 329 11.64 -13.53 14.85
N ARG A 330 12.66 -13.96 14.10
CA ARG A 330 13.22 -15.32 14.20
C ARG A 330 13.95 -15.54 15.52
N ALA A 331 14.78 -14.59 15.92
CA ALA A 331 15.52 -14.68 17.19
C ALA A 331 14.57 -14.76 18.40
N ALA A 332 13.44 -14.05 18.34
CA ALA A 332 12.40 -14.11 19.37
C ALA A 332 11.46 -15.33 19.25
N GLY A 333 11.69 -16.24 18.30
CA GLY A 333 10.80 -17.39 18.06
C GLY A 333 9.36 -16.98 17.69
N ALA A 334 9.14 -15.79 17.13
CA ALA A 334 7.81 -15.25 16.92
C ALA A 334 7.05 -15.95 15.78
N VAL A 335 5.78 -16.29 16.02
CA VAL A 335 4.90 -16.94 15.03
C VAL A 335 4.55 -16.04 13.84
N THR A 336 4.85 -14.74 13.95
CA THR A 336 4.70 -13.77 12.86
C THR A 336 5.49 -14.14 11.61
N THR A 337 6.55 -14.93 11.76
CA THR A 337 7.36 -15.46 10.66
C THR A 337 6.63 -16.50 9.81
N LEU A 338 5.59 -17.14 10.34
CA LEU A 338 4.76 -18.14 9.66
C LEU A 338 3.71 -17.52 8.72
N GLY A 339 3.53 -16.20 8.79
CA GLY A 339 2.54 -15.48 7.98
C GLY A 339 1.21 -15.23 8.68
N ARG A 340 0.41 -14.34 8.11
CA ARG A 340 -0.82 -13.83 8.74
C ARG A 340 -1.88 -14.90 8.90
N SER A 341 -2.01 -15.80 7.92
CA SER A 341 -3.00 -16.88 7.97
C SER A 341 -2.72 -17.81 9.14
N ALA A 342 -1.49 -18.32 9.25
CA ALA A 342 -1.09 -19.17 10.36
C ALA A 342 -1.25 -18.43 11.70
N ARG A 343 -0.78 -17.19 11.80
CA ARG A 343 -0.93 -16.38 13.03
C ARG A 343 -2.40 -16.21 13.46
N ALA A 344 -3.33 -16.06 12.52
CA ALA A 344 -4.75 -15.87 12.85
C ALA A 344 -5.35 -17.10 13.54
N GLU A 345 -4.90 -18.30 13.18
CA GLU A 345 -5.35 -19.58 13.76
C GLU A 345 -4.75 -19.85 15.15
N LEU A 346 -3.62 -19.20 15.50
CA LEU A 346 -2.88 -19.46 16.74
C LEU A 346 -3.39 -18.65 17.94
N GLY A 347 -4.40 -17.80 17.75
CA GLY A 347 -5.00 -17.01 18.82
C GLY A 347 -3.98 -16.14 19.57
N GLY A 348 -3.90 -16.32 20.89
CA GLY A 348 -2.99 -15.59 21.77
C GLY A 348 -1.55 -16.10 21.80
N LEU A 349 -1.25 -17.23 21.17
CA LEU A 349 0.09 -17.85 21.18
C LEU A 349 1.03 -17.06 20.27
N ALA A 350 2.08 -16.47 20.85
CA ALA A 350 2.94 -15.50 20.18
C ALA A 350 4.28 -16.08 19.72
N THR A 351 4.74 -17.19 20.33
CA THR A 351 6.01 -17.84 19.99
C THR A 351 5.81 -19.29 19.55
N VAL A 352 6.75 -19.81 18.77
CA VAL A 352 6.78 -21.21 18.33
C VAL A 352 6.81 -22.15 19.54
N ASP A 353 7.58 -21.81 20.57
CA ASP A 353 7.66 -22.62 21.80
C ASP A 353 6.31 -22.69 22.53
N GLN A 354 5.57 -21.57 22.62
CA GLN A 354 4.23 -21.57 23.19
C GLN A 354 3.26 -22.45 22.38
N VAL A 355 3.37 -22.43 21.05
CA VAL A 355 2.56 -23.27 20.17
C VAL A 355 2.88 -24.74 20.36
N LEU A 356 4.16 -25.11 20.45
CA LEU A 356 4.58 -26.49 20.66
C LEU A 356 4.17 -27.00 22.05
N ALA A 357 4.37 -26.20 23.11
CA ALA A 357 3.94 -26.54 24.46
C ALA A 357 2.41 -26.74 24.54
N ALA A 358 1.64 -25.88 23.86
CA ALA A 358 0.19 -26.04 23.77
C ALA A 358 -0.21 -27.32 23.02
N ALA A 359 0.46 -27.60 21.90
CA ALA A 359 0.22 -28.78 21.07
C ALA A 359 0.52 -30.10 21.79
N HIS A 360 1.58 -30.14 22.62
CA HIS A 360 1.95 -31.30 23.43
C HIS A 360 1.18 -31.42 24.75
N GLY A 361 0.30 -30.46 25.07
CA GLY A 361 -0.46 -30.46 26.31
C GLY A 361 0.34 -30.06 27.56
N GLU A 362 1.54 -29.52 27.39
CA GLU A 362 2.39 -29.00 28.47
C GLU A 362 1.91 -27.64 28.98
N ALA A 363 1.18 -26.90 28.14
CA ALA A 363 0.60 -25.61 28.47
C ALA A 363 -0.74 -25.39 27.72
N GLY A 364 -1.35 -24.22 27.95
CA GLY A 364 -2.54 -23.75 27.24
C GLY A 364 -3.86 -24.27 27.83
N ASP A 365 -4.87 -23.40 27.85
CA ASP A 365 -6.22 -23.75 28.28
C ASP A 365 -6.83 -24.76 27.29
N PRO A 366 -7.22 -25.98 27.74
CA PRO A 366 -7.89 -26.95 26.88
C PRO A 366 -9.19 -26.44 26.26
N ALA A 367 -9.85 -25.44 26.86
CA ALA A 367 -11.05 -24.81 26.33
C ALA A 367 -10.77 -23.76 25.24
N ASP A 368 -9.52 -23.31 25.07
CA ASP A 368 -9.15 -22.41 23.98
C ASP A 368 -9.24 -23.16 22.64
N PRO A 369 -10.05 -22.68 21.68
CA PRO A 369 -10.21 -23.33 20.38
C PRO A 369 -8.89 -23.54 19.62
N ALA A 370 -7.95 -22.60 19.73
CA ALA A 370 -6.64 -22.69 19.07
C ALA A 370 -5.79 -23.80 19.71
N VAL A 371 -5.77 -23.89 21.05
CA VAL A 371 -5.07 -24.96 21.78
C VAL A 371 -5.68 -26.32 21.45
N ALA A 372 -7.01 -26.43 21.44
CA ALA A 372 -7.70 -27.65 21.07
C ALA A 372 -7.39 -28.08 19.62
N ALA A 373 -7.33 -27.13 18.69
CA ALA A 373 -6.94 -27.40 17.30
C ALA A 373 -5.49 -27.87 17.18
N LEU A 374 -4.56 -27.25 17.91
CA LEU A 374 -3.15 -27.64 17.94
C LEU A 374 -2.95 -29.05 18.48
N ARG A 375 -3.63 -29.41 19.58
CA ARG A 375 -3.57 -30.76 20.15
C ARG A 375 -4.11 -31.81 19.19
N ARG A 376 -5.23 -31.53 18.52
CA ARG A 376 -5.76 -32.40 17.45
C ARG A 376 -4.75 -32.56 16.31
N ALA A 377 -4.13 -31.47 15.86
CA ALA A 377 -3.12 -31.52 14.80
C ALA A 377 -1.87 -32.32 15.23
N ALA A 378 -1.43 -32.19 16.48
CA ALA A 378 -0.31 -32.97 17.02
C ALA A 378 -0.61 -34.47 17.08
N ALA A 379 -1.82 -34.86 17.53
CA ALA A 379 -2.26 -36.25 17.55
C ALA A 379 -2.30 -36.84 16.13
N LEU A 380 -2.91 -36.15 15.17
CA LEU A 380 -2.95 -36.58 13.76
C LEU A 380 -1.55 -36.70 13.15
N ARG A 381 -0.63 -35.79 13.50
CA ARG A 381 0.76 -35.86 13.05
C ARG A 381 1.47 -37.09 13.63
N ALA A 382 1.25 -37.41 14.90
CA ALA A 382 1.84 -38.59 15.54
C ALA A 382 1.33 -39.88 14.87
N GLU A 383 0.02 -40.02 14.71
CA GLU A 383 -0.61 -41.16 14.01
C GLU A 383 -0.04 -41.35 12.59
N ALA A 384 0.16 -40.25 11.85
CA ALA A 384 0.72 -40.31 10.51
C ALA A 384 2.20 -40.73 10.48
N LEU A 385 2.98 -40.38 11.50
CA LEU A 385 4.39 -40.79 11.60
C LEU A 385 4.50 -42.27 11.99
N ASP A 386 3.68 -42.74 12.94
CA ASP A 386 3.64 -44.15 13.35
C ASP A 386 3.23 -45.06 12.18
N ALA A 387 2.31 -44.60 11.33
CA ALA A 387 1.90 -45.32 10.12
C ALA A 387 3.00 -45.44 9.05
N LEU A 388 3.98 -44.52 9.03
CA LEU A 388 5.14 -44.60 8.13
C LEU A 388 6.23 -45.53 8.66
N GLU A 389 6.30 -45.72 9.98
CA GLU A 389 7.28 -46.60 10.63
C GLU A 389 6.84 -48.07 10.69
N THR A 390 5.56 -48.35 10.42
CA THR A 390 5.02 -49.71 10.36
C THR A 390 5.11 -50.24 8.92
N PRO A 391 5.98 -51.22 8.60
CA PRO A 391 6.06 -51.76 7.24
C PRO A 391 4.74 -52.46 6.89
N CYS A 392 4.25 -52.25 5.67
CA CYS A 392 3.16 -53.04 5.10
C CYS A 392 3.53 -54.54 5.23
N SER A 393 2.85 -55.24 6.13
CA SER A 393 3.03 -56.67 6.38
C SER A 393 2.37 -57.50 5.28
#